data_AF-A0A849DF33-F1
#
_entry.id   AF-A0A849DF33-F1
#
_cell.length_a   1.000
_cell.length_b   1.000
_cell.length_c   1.000
_cell.angle_alpha   90.00
_cell.angle_beta   90.00
_cell.angle_gamma   90.00
#
_symmetry.space_group_name_H-M   'P 1'
#
loop_
_entity.id
_entity.type
_entity.pdbx_description
1 polymer ?
#
loop_
_entity_poly.entity_id
_entity_poly.type
_entity_poly.pdbx_seq_one_letter_code
_entity_poly.pdbx_strand_id
1 'polypeptide(L)'
;PECQERVVKTLDPFSPCSVCGFTRTSLSMEDLSSFTGLTAPTEEAFFVQLANVLSEKGELTLPTYNGVRRFSLLNSNGHSNEGVLFCNPSDISDKFLITQGELDALMTVEKPTVRLKAKLMLRSEYELNKPFYPVFFADDKITLALSTALKNKGIDAVFCDHIPTLRVASALDEHLIITNGRDMLPWSAPLDLKNPSFCEYSDFQAYGDTNGLYVDRKLDLGNRPFIRYVSNEETSLVSKAIRFEPAHAAQRSIVLEHALEGQALCGIHFSREHRSHIFCYSGKIGYTPMVLFRDDDLTQPKDMIEAIATMDEGGMRLVQNFKNAFPDLYEKIEQQEFKIHTDITDLTKLWSMAAVFIGLYEGDDALRSCEMLEATAIEFGGKSGPRIDYKVISTEEGYQLDLRLAIRSAMSFKLAGLDDYLLSFGFIDSLADFIAQQAEDSDANIGINGVTLSGGLFENRQLLMRTYNALSVNYPIYRNERLSIDNANVALGAITLGSE
;
A
#
# COMPACT_ATOMS: atom_id res chain seq x y z
N PRO A 1 25.39 10.78 -4.60
CA PRO A 1 25.55 11.40 -5.95
C PRO A 1 26.87 11.04 -6.64
N GLU A 2 28.03 11.41 -6.06
CA GLU A 2 29.35 11.17 -6.69
C GLU A 2 29.62 9.70 -7.01
N CYS A 3 29.29 8.80 -6.07
CA CYS A 3 29.40 7.35 -6.28
C CYS A 3 28.56 6.87 -7.47
N GLN A 4 27.29 7.30 -7.56
CA GLN A 4 26.40 6.93 -8.67
C GLN A 4 26.92 7.47 -10.00
N GLU A 5 27.34 8.74 -10.03
CA GLU A 5 27.89 9.36 -11.24
C GLU A 5 29.12 8.62 -11.75
N ARG A 6 30.01 8.18 -10.85
CA ARG A 6 31.16 7.35 -11.20
C ARG A 6 30.72 6.04 -11.83
N VAL A 7 29.81 5.30 -11.18
CA VAL A 7 29.31 4.02 -11.71
C VAL A 7 28.64 4.21 -13.07
N VAL A 8 27.83 5.25 -13.26
CA VAL A 8 27.18 5.53 -14.55
C VAL A 8 28.20 5.85 -15.65
N LYS A 9 29.32 6.50 -15.31
CA LYS A 9 30.38 6.86 -16.27
C LYS A 9 31.32 5.71 -16.61
N THR A 10 31.65 4.85 -15.65
CA THR A 10 32.72 3.84 -15.81
C THR A 10 32.22 2.40 -15.76
N LEU A 11 30.95 2.18 -15.39
CA LEU A 11 30.38 0.88 -15.04
C LEU A 11 31.21 0.09 -14.02
N ASP A 12 31.98 0.79 -13.17
CA ASP A 12 32.76 0.18 -12.08
C ASP A 12 31.98 0.31 -10.76
N PRO A 13 31.35 -0.78 -10.29
CA PRO A 13 30.57 -0.80 -9.06
C PRO A 13 31.42 -1.08 -7.82
N PHE A 14 32.71 -1.40 -7.94
CA PHE A 14 33.52 -1.94 -6.84
C PHE A 14 34.17 -0.87 -5.98
N SER A 15 34.15 0.36 -6.46
CA SER A 15 34.70 1.50 -5.76
C SER A 15 34.03 1.73 -4.40
N PRO A 16 34.81 1.90 -3.31
CA PRO A 16 34.26 2.09 -1.97
C PRO A 16 33.53 3.43 -1.89
N CYS A 17 32.44 3.45 -1.13
CA CYS A 17 31.66 4.65 -0.86
C CYS A 17 31.20 4.62 0.60
N SER A 18 31.44 5.70 1.32
CA SER A 18 31.09 5.84 2.73
C SER A 18 29.60 6.07 2.98
N VAL A 19 28.83 6.39 1.93
CA VAL A 19 27.40 6.74 2.03
C VAL A 19 26.49 5.58 1.64
N CYS A 20 26.83 4.78 0.64
CA CYS A 20 25.90 3.82 0.04
C CYS A 20 25.73 2.50 0.82
N GLY A 21 25.99 2.46 2.12
CA GLY A 21 25.61 1.35 3.02
C GLY A 21 26.28 -0.02 2.84
N PHE A 22 26.96 -0.28 1.72
CA PHE A 22 27.49 -1.61 1.36
C PHE A 22 28.91 -1.91 1.89
N THR A 23 29.32 -1.30 2.99
CA THR A 23 30.69 -1.48 3.53
C THR A 23 30.95 -2.86 4.13
N ARG A 24 29.90 -3.65 4.41
CA ARG A 24 29.99 -4.99 5.03
C ARG A 24 29.97 -6.14 4.03
N THR A 25 29.54 -5.90 2.79
CA THR A 25 29.47 -6.92 1.73
C THR A 25 30.58 -6.64 0.72
N SER A 26 31.56 -7.53 0.61
CA SER A 26 32.60 -7.42 -0.42
C SER A 26 32.20 -8.23 -1.64
N LEU A 27 32.15 -7.56 -2.80
CA LEU A 27 32.03 -8.17 -4.11
C LEU A 27 33.16 -7.64 -4.98
N SER A 28 33.68 -8.48 -5.86
CA SER A 28 34.73 -8.15 -6.83
C SER A 28 34.32 -8.59 -8.24
N MET A 29 35.07 -8.11 -9.24
CA MET A 29 34.89 -8.55 -10.62
C MET A 29 35.17 -10.05 -10.80
N GLU A 30 36.08 -10.62 -10.01
CA GLU A 30 36.41 -12.05 -10.03
C GLU A 30 35.24 -12.92 -9.54
N ASP A 31 34.52 -12.45 -8.51
CA ASP A 31 33.32 -13.12 -8.00
C ASP A 31 32.22 -13.19 -9.08
N LEU A 32 31.96 -12.06 -9.76
CA LEU A 32 30.96 -12.01 -10.85
C LEU A 32 31.39 -12.84 -12.06
N SER A 33 32.68 -12.80 -12.42
CA SER A 33 33.23 -13.58 -13.54
C SER A 33 33.10 -15.08 -13.26
N SER A 34 33.42 -15.50 -12.04
CA SER A 34 33.28 -16.90 -11.61
C SER A 34 31.83 -17.37 -11.60
N PHE A 35 30.90 -16.52 -11.15
CA PHE A 35 29.47 -16.85 -11.10
C PHE A 35 28.85 -16.96 -12.50
N THR A 36 29.20 -16.04 -13.40
CA THR A 36 28.58 -15.94 -14.74
C THR A 36 29.30 -16.77 -15.80
N GLY A 37 30.55 -17.16 -15.54
CA GLY A 37 31.44 -17.77 -16.54
C GLY A 37 31.92 -16.80 -17.62
N LEU A 38 31.68 -15.50 -17.47
CA LEU A 38 32.11 -14.46 -18.40
C LEU A 38 33.47 -13.89 -17.99
N THR A 39 34.27 -13.48 -18.97
CA THR A 39 35.52 -12.77 -18.74
C THR A 39 35.61 -11.57 -19.68
N ALA A 40 36.05 -10.45 -19.15
CA ALA A 40 36.19 -9.20 -19.91
C ALA A 40 37.40 -8.41 -19.39
N PRO A 41 38.05 -7.61 -20.26
CA PRO A 41 39.26 -6.88 -19.90
C PRO A 41 39.01 -5.68 -18.98
N THR A 42 37.77 -5.18 -18.92
CA THR A 42 37.35 -4.05 -18.08
C THR A 42 35.96 -4.31 -17.52
N GLU A 43 35.62 -3.63 -16.43
CA GLU A 43 34.29 -3.64 -15.82
C GLU A 43 33.22 -3.17 -16.83
N GLU A 44 33.53 -2.12 -17.60
CA GLU A 44 32.65 -1.65 -18.67
C GLU A 44 32.34 -2.73 -19.71
N ALA A 45 33.38 -3.40 -20.23
CA ALA A 45 33.20 -4.48 -21.19
C ALA A 45 32.42 -5.66 -20.58
N PHE A 46 32.59 -5.93 -19.28
CA PHE A 46 31.87 -6.97 -18.57
C PHE A 46 30.36 -6.67 -18.47
N PHE A 47 29.98 -5.48 -18.02
CA PHE A 47 28.56 -5.11 -17.90
C PHE A 47 27.88 -4.97 -19.27
N VAL A 48 28.60 -4.54 -20.30
CA VAL A 48 28.09 -4.60 -21.69
C VAL A 48 27.85 -6.04 -22.15
N GLN A 49 28.74 -6.98 -21.83
CA GLN A 49 28.52 -8.41 -22.10
C GLN A 49 27.31 -8.96 -21.33
N LEU A 50 27.13 -8.61 -20.05
CA LEU A 50 25.94 -9.01 -19.29
C LEU A 50 24.64 -8.50 -19.93
N ALA A 51 24.63 -7.26 -20.40
CA ALA A 51 23.49 -6.70 -21.12
C ALA A 51 23.29 -7.34 -22.51
N ASN A 52 24.33 -7.91 -23.15
CA ASN A 52 24.17 -8.79 -24.32
C ASN A 52 23.50 -10.10 -23.93
N VAL A 53 23.98 -10.75 -22.88
CA VAL A 53 23.43 -12.02 -22.40
C VAL A 53 21.94 -11.88 -22.05
N LEU A 54 21.56 -10.85 -21.30
CA LEU A 54 20.15 -10.61 -20.96
C LEU A 54 19.31 -10.35 -22.23
N SER A 55 19.81 -9.54 -23.16
CA SER A 55 19.11 -9.24 -24.42
C SER A 55 18.93 -10.46 -25.32
N GLU A 56 19.88 -11.40 -25.31
CA GLU A 56 19.87 -12.59 -26.17
C GLU A 56 19.11 -13.76 -25.55
N LYS A 57 19.30 -14.00 -24.24
CA LYS A 57 18.69 -15.12 -23.52
C LYS A 57 17.34 -14.78 -22.90
N GLY A 58 17.03 -13.49 -22.75
CA GLY A 58 15.82 -13.00 -22.09
C GLY A 58 15.90 -12.94 -20.56
N GLU A 59 16.90 -13.56 -19.95
CA GLU A 59 17.11 -13.57 -18.50
C GLU A 59 18.59 -13.59 -18.11
N LEU A 60 18.87 -13.13 -16.89
CA LEU A 60 20.20 -13.07 -16.29
C LEU A 60 20.09 -13.19 -14.77
N THR A 61 20.94 -14.01 -14.16
CA THR A 61 21.09 -14.05 -12.70
C THR A 61 22.45 -13.49 -12.31
N LEU A 62 22.50 -12.61 -11.31
CA LEU A 62 23.71 -11.89 -10.92
C LEU A 62 23.80 -11.69 -9.40
N PRO A 63 24.95 -11.96 -8.76
CA PRO A 63 25.22 -11.53 -7.40
C PRO A 63 25.25 -9.99 -7.32
N THR A 64 24.50 -9.41 -6.39
CA THR A 64 24.45 -7.98 -6.10
C THR A 64 24.74 -7.74 -4.62
N TYR A 65 24.88 -6.47 -4.22
CA TYR A 65 25.07 -6.15 -2.80
C TYR A 65 23.84 -6.48 -1.92
N ASN A 66 22.66 -6.67 -2.53
CA ASN A 66 21.43 -7.09 -1.84
C ASN A 66 21.10 -8.57 -2.06
N GLY A 67 22.11 -9.38 -2.41
CA GLY A 67 21.98 -10.80 -2.66
C GLY A 67 21.95 -11.13 -4.16
N VAL A 68 21.72 -12.41 -4.47
CA VAL A 68 21.59 -12.86 -5.86
C VAL A 68 20.22 -12.45 -6.40
N ARG A 69 20.22 -11.76 -7.54
CA ARG A 69 18.99 -11.32 -8.22
C ARG A 69 18.86 -11.99 -9.57
N ARG A 70 17.63 -12.26 -9.99
CA ARG A 70 17.26 -12.60 -11.35
C ARG A 70 16.64 -11.38 -12.02
N PHE A 71 17.07 -11.14 -13.26
CA PHE A 71 16.56 -10.12 -14.16
C PHE A 71 16.00 -10.79 -15.40
N SER A 72 14.88 -10.30 -15.93
CA SER A 72 14.31 -10.79 -17.18
C SER A 72 13.70 -9.66 -18.00
N LEU A 73 13.69 -9.82 -19.33
CA LEU A 73 13.06 -8.84 -20.22
C LEU A 73 11.56 -8.76 -19.94
N LEU A 74 10.96 -7.58 -20.17
CA LEU A 74 9.52 -7.39 -19.95
C LEU A 74 8.62 -8.24 -20.86
N ASN A 75 9.15 -8.73 -21.99
CA ASN A 75 8.45 -9.65 -22.90
C ASN A 75 8.50 -11.12 -22.45
N SER A 76 9.24 -11.43 -21.38
CA SER A 76 9.19 -12.75 -20.75
C SER A 76 7.93 -12.87 -19.91
N ASN A 77 7.41 -14.09 -19.74
CA ASN A 77 6.29 -14.34 -18.83
C ASN A 77 6.75 -14.04 -17.39
N GLY A 78 6.56 -12.80 -16.96
CA GLY A 78 6.94 -12.34 -15.64
C GLY A 78 6.26 -13.14 -14.54
N HIS A 79 6.95 -13.33 -13.43
CA HIS A 79 6.41 -14.04 -12.27
C HIS A 79 5.54 -13.11 -11.41
N SER A 80 4.70 -13.69 -10.55
CA SER A 80 3.82 -12.92 -9.65
C SER A 80 4.61 -11.98 -8.73
N ASN A 81 5.81 -12.39 -8.32
CA ASN A 81 6.61 -11.74 -7.27
C ASN A 81 7.75 -10.84 -7.79
N GLU A 82 7.73 -10.47 -9.07
CA GLU A 82 8.73 -9.59 -9.68
C GLU A 82 8.27 -8.13 -9.69
N GLY A 83 9.22 -7.21 -9.48
CA GLY A 83 9.05 -5.78 -9.72
C GLY A 83 9.72 -5.33 -11.01
N VAL A 84 9.52 -4.08 -11.38
CA VAL A 84 10.10 -3.47 -12.57
C VAL A 84 11.27 -2.58 -12.15
N LEU A 85 12.48 -3.02 -12.50
CA LEU A 85 13.67 -2.17 -12.44
C LEU A 85 13.66 -1.25 -13.67
N PHE A 86 13.44 0.03 -13.44
CA PHE A 86 13.47 1.03 -14.52
C PHE A 86 14.92 1.54 -14.70
N CYS A 87 15.48 1.32 -15.87
CA CYS A 87 16.89 1.58 -16.18
C CYS A 87 17.16 3.04 -16.60
N ASN A 88 16.14 3.75 -17.10
CA ASN A 88 16.29 5.12 -17.56
C ASN A 88 15.36 6.12 -16.85
N PRO A 89 15.74 6.70 -15.69
CA PRO A 89 14.87 7.58 -14.92
C PRO A 89 14.24 8.76 -15.69
N SER A 90 14.87 9.27 -16.77
CA SER A 90 14.33 10.39 -17.55
C SER A 90 13.04 10.05 -18.31
N ASP A 91 12.82 8.77 -18.63
CA ASP A 91 11.77 8.35 -19.55
C ASP A 91 10.60 7.68 -18.81
N ILE A 92 10.69 7.57 -17.48
CA ILE A 92 9.70 6.86 -16.67
C ILE A 92 8.31 7.48 -16.78
N SER A 93 8.24 8.81 -16.88
CA SER A 93 6.97 9.53 -17.03
C SER A 93 6.29 9.25 -18.36
N ASP A 94 7.01 8.82 -19.40
CA ASP A 94 6.43 8.43 -20.69
C ASP A 94 5.89 6.99 -20.66
N LYS A 95 6.40 6.16 -19.76
CA LYS A 95 6.08 4.72 -19.66
C LYS A 95 5.09 4.39 -18.54
N PHE A 96 5.08 5.17 -17.45
CA PHE A 96 4.23 4.97 -16.27
C PHE A 96 3.41 6.22 -15.92
N LEU A 97 2.26 6.03 -15.28
CA LEU A 97 1.50 7.09 -14.64
C LEU A 97 2.12 7.41 -13.29
N ILE A 98 2.96 8.44 -13.27
CA ILE A 98 3.76 8.87 -12.11
C ILE A 98 3.64 10.38 -11.92
N THR A 99 3.59 10.81 -10.67
CA THR A 99 3.63 12.23 -10.26
C THR A 99 5.06 12.67 -9.94
N GLN A 100 5.28 13.98 -9.82
CA GLN A 100 6.61 14.49 -9.44
C GLN A 100 7.04 14.00 -8.05
N GLY A 101 6.14 14.01 -7.05
CA GLY A 101 6.45 13.50 -5.71
C GLY A 101 6.81 12.01 -5.67
N GLU A 102 6.14 11.17 -6.48
CA GLU A 102 6.52 9.76 -6.64
C GLU A 102 7.88 9.59 -7.33
N LEU A 103 8.19 10.42 -8.33
CA LEU A 103 9.49 10.42 -9.00
C LEU A 103 10.61 10.86 -8.06
N ASP A 104 10.40 11.92 -7.28
CA ASP A 104 11.34 12.40 -6.28
C ASP A 104 11.60 11.34 -5.21
N ALA A 105 10.55 10.61 -4.80
CA ALA A 105 10.66 9.49 -3.88
C ALA A 105 11.56 8.36 -4.44
N LEU A 106 11.39 7.95 -5.70
CA LEU A 106 12.27 6.97 -6.35
C LEU A 106 13.74 7.44 -6.42
N MET A 107 13.95 8.75 -6.44
CA MET A 107 15.27 9.35 -6.54
C MET A 107 16.00 9.51 -5.21
N THR A 108 15.36 9.25 -4.06
CA THR A 108 16.02 9.31 -2.74
C THR A 108 17.15 8.29 -2.60
N VAL A 109 17.94 8.43 -1.53
CA VAL A 109 19.13 7.58 -1.28
C VAL A 109 18.71 6.15 -0.95
N GLU A 110 17.57 5.99 -0.29
CA GLU A 110 17.01 4.72 0.18
C GLU A 110 16.45 3.86 -0.96
N LYS A 111 16.25 4.45 -2.15
CA LYS A 111 15.79 3.79 -3.37
C LYS A 111 14.53 2.94 -3.13
N PRO A 112 13.42 3.59 -2.73
CA PRO A 112 12.18 2.90 -2.43
C PRO A 112 11.55 2.31 -3.70
N THR A 113 10.58 1.45 -3.47
CA THR A 113 9.61 1.01 -4.46
C THR A 113 8.38 1.90 -4.43
N VAL A 114 7.85 2.24 -5.60
CA VAL A 114 6.55 2.91 -5.76
C VAL A 114 5.62 2.04 -6.60
N ARG A 115 4.35 1.95 -6.20
CA ARG A 115 3.31 1.23 -6.94
C ARG A 115 2.79 2.08 -8.10
N LEU A 116 3.16 1.74 -9.34
CA LEU A 116 2.81 2.52 -10.53
C LEU A 116 2.00 1.71 -11.54
N LYS A 117 1.16 2.43 -12.30
CA LYS A 117 0.42 1.86 -13.43
C LYS A 117 1.16 2.15 -14.74
N ALA A 118 1.41 1.10 -15.53
CA ALA A 118 1.98 1.24 -16.86
C ALA A 118 0.99 1.95 -17.82
N LYS A 119 1.50 2.87 -18.63
CA LYS A 119 0.70 3.55 -19.67
C LYS A 119 0.35 2.57 -20.81
N LEU A 120 -0.69 2.91 -21.58
CA LEU A 120 -1.25 2.05 -22.63
C LEU A 120 -0.18 1.52 -23.61
N MET A 121 0.70 2.39 -24.12
CA MET A 121 1.74 1.98 -25.07
C MET A 121 2.67 0.91 -24.52
N LEU A 122 3.16 1.09 -23.28
CA LEU A 122 4.04 0.10 -22.62
C LEU A 122 3.28 -1.22 -22.37
N ARG A 123 2.01 -1.13 -21.94
CA ARG A 123 1.17 -2.32 -21.72
C ARG A 123 0.95 -3.12 -23.00
N SER A 124 0.69 -2.45 -24.12
CA SER A 124 0.50 -3.12 -25.41
C SER A 124 1.79 -3.71 -25.96
N GLU A 125 2.93 -3.06 -25.74
CA GLU A 125 4.24 -3.52 -26.22
C GLU A 125 4.72 -4.79 -25.51
N TYR A 126 4.51 -4.88 -24.20
CA TYR A 126 5.06 -5.95 -23.35
C TYR A 126 3.99 -6.79 -22.64
N GLU A 127 2.71 -6.68 -23.03
CA GLU A 127 1.58 -7.39 -22.41
C GLU A 127 1.51 -7.23 -20.88
N LEU A 128 1.79 -6.01 -20.40
CA LEU A 128 1.76 -5.70 -18.96
C LEU A 128 0.32 -5.59 -18.45
N ASN A 129 -0.26 -6.75 -18.13
CA ASN A 129 -1.67 -6.92 -17.77
C ASN A 129 -1.98 -6.80 -16.27
N LYS A 130 -1.00 -6.53 -15.40
CA LYS A 130 -1.26 -6.25 -13.98
C LYS A 130 -1.78 -4.82 -13.82
N PRO A 131 -2.71 -4.56 -12.87
CA PRO A 131 -3.24 -3.22 -12.64
C PRO A 131 -2.15 -2.22 -12.24
N PHE A 132 -1.23 -2.69 -11.39
CA PHE A 132 -0.06 -1.96 -10.92
C PHE A 132 1.18 -2.85 -10.88
N TYR A 133 2.34 -2.21 -10.88
CA TYR A 133 3.64 -2.83 -10.73
C TYR A 133 4.43 -2.12 -9.63
N PRO A 134 5.17 -2.84 -8.78
CA PRO A 134 6.22 -2.24 -7.98
C PRO A 134 7.35 -1.79 -8.90
N VAL A 135 7.60 -0.49 -8.98
CA VAL A 135 8.65 0.10 -9.81
C VAL A 135 9.72 0.70 -8.90
N PHE A 136 10.98 0.48 -9.25
CA PHE A 136 12.12 0.99 -8.50
C PHE A 136 13.31 1.30 -9.41
N PHE A 137 14.24 2.11 -8.90
CA PHE A 137 15.54 2.34 -9.52
C PHE A 137 16.61 1.49 -8.85
N ALA A 138 17.78 1.39 -9.50
CA ALA A 138 18.91 0.64 -8.94
C ALA A 138 19.26 1.10 -7.51
N ASP A 139 19.11 0.17 -6.58
CA ASP A 139 19.30 0.30 -5.13
C ASP A 139 20.69 -0.17 -4.67
N ASP A 140 21.50 -0.69 -5.59
CA ASP A 140 22.91 -0.98 -5.36
C ASP A 140 23.79 -0.72 -6.60
N LYS A 141 25.12 -0.67 -6.39
CA LYS A 141 26.07 -0.29 -7.44
C LYS A 141 26.16 -1.31 -8.58
N ILE A 142 26.00 -2.61 -8.32
CA ILE A 142 26.03 -3.67 -9.34
C ILE A 142 24.79 -3.53 -10.23
N THR A 143 23.62 -3.40 -9.60
CA THR A 143 22.35 -3.17 -10.29
C THR A 143 22.39 -1.87 -11.10
N LEU A 144 23.06 -0.82 -10.59
CA LEU A 144 23.23 0.45 -11.31
C LEU A 144 24.15 0.33 -12.53
N ALA A 145 25.25 -0.43 -12.44
CA ALA A 145 26.12 -0.69 -13.58
C ALA A 145 25.39 -1.50 -14.67
N LEU A 146 24.65 -2.54 -14.27
CA LEU A 146 23.84 -3.34 -15.20
C LEU A 146 22.72 -2.48 -15.84
N SER A 147 21.98 -1.71 -15.06
CA SER A 147 20.89 -0.87 -15.59
C SER A 147 21.40 0.20 -16.54
N THR A 148 22.58 0.78 -16.27
CA THR A 148 23.22 1.73 -17.18
C THR A 148 23.64 1.05 -18.49
N ALA A 149 24.20 -0.16 -18.43
CA ALA A 149 24.54 -0.92 -19.64
C ALA A 149 23.30 -1.31 -20.46
N LEU A 150 22.19 -1.68 -19.81
CA LEU A 150 20.90 -1.97 -20.45
C LEU A 150 20.32 -0.72 -21.12
N LYS A 151 20.32 0.42 -20.42
CA LYS A 151 19.91 1.72 -20.98
C LYS A 151 20.69 2.05 -22.25
N ASN A 152 22.01 1.88 -22.24
CA ASN A 152 22.86 2.16 -23.41
C ASN A 152 22.55 1.26 -24.62
N LYS A 153 21.84 0.15 -24.41
CA LYS A 153 21.35 -0.76 -25.47
C LYS A 153 19.89 -0.49 -25.87
N GLY A 154 19.25 0.52 -25.29
CA GLY A 154 17.84 0.83 -25.52
C GLY A 154 16.87 -0.06 -24.75
N ILE A 155 17.30 -0.72 -23.67
CA ILE A 155 16.42 -1.46 -22.78
C ILE A 155 16.09 -0.55 -21.58
N ASP A 156 14.87 0.01 -21.58
CA ASP A 156 14.44 0.98 -20.56
C ASP A 156 14.05 0.33 -19.23
N ALA A 157 13.65 -0.93 -19.25
CA ALA A 157 13.12 -1.62 -18.07
C ALA A 157 13.25 -3.14 -18.18
N VAL A 158 13.37 -3.80 -17.04
CA VAL A 158 13.41 -5.26 -16.88
C VAL A 158 12.61 -5.67 -15.64
N PHE A 159 12.12 -6.91 -15.61
CA PHE A 159 11.64 -7.52 -14.38
C PHE A 159 12.83 -7.88 -13.47
N CYS A 160 12.60 -7.84 -12.16
CA CYS A 160 13.56 -8.26 -11.15
C CYS A 160 12.83 -8.93 -9.97
N ASP A 161 13.36 -10.06 -9.52
CA ASP A 161 12.80 -10.84 -8.39
C ASP A 161 13.06 -10.21 -7.01
N HIS A 162 14.05 -9.33 -6.91
CA HIS A 162 14.33 -8.56 -5.72
C HIS A 162 13.64 -7.20 -5.78
N ILE A 163 12.67 -6.98 -4.90
CA ILE A 163 11.95 -5.72 -4.75
C ILE A 163 12.45 -5.02 -3.48
N PRO A 164 12.92 -3.75 -3.55
CA PRO A 164 13.25 -2.99 -2.36
C PRO A 164 12.08 -2.96 -1.36
N THR A 165 12.40 -3.29 -0.11
CA THR A 165 11.41 -3.41 0.98
C THR A 165 10.78 -2.08 1.38
N LEU A 166 11.52 -0.97 1.26
CA LEU A 166 10.97 0.35 1.50
C LEU A 166 9.96 0.66 0.40
N ARG A 167 8.69 0.78 0.77
CA ARG A 167 7.62 1.12 -0.17
C ARG A 167 7.00 2.44 0.25
N VAL A 168 6.78 3.32 -0.72
CA VAL A 168 6.29 4.68 -0.46
C VAL A 168 5.17 5.07 -1.41
N ALA A 169 4.32 5.97 -0.95
CA ALA A 169 3.32 6.65 -1.75
C ALA A 169 3.45 8.16 -1.54
N SER A 170 2.99 8.96 -2.51
CA SER A 170 2.99 10.41 -2.38
C SER A 170 1.78 11.06 -3.01
N ALA A 171 1.33 12.17 -2.41
CA ALA A 171 0.34 13.07 -2.96
C ALA A 171 0.50 14.48 -2.35
N LEU A 172 0.34 15.55 -3.16
CA LEU A 172 0.40 16.94 -2.68
C LEU A 172 1.68 17.27 -1.87
N ASP A 173 2.84 16.77 -2.31
CA ASP A 173 4.14 16.88 -1.62
C ASP A 173 4.23 16.14 -0.27
N GLU A 174 3.18 15.42 0.13
CA GLU A 174 3.21 14.51 1.27
C GLU A 174 3.76 13.15 0.85
N HIS A 175 4.63 12.58 1.68
CA HIS A 175 5.26 11.28 1.45
C HIS A 175 4.90 10.30 2.57
N LEU A 176 4.30 9.17 2.21
CA LEU A 176 3.94 8.10 3.12
C LEU A 176 4.92 6.94 3.01
N ILE A 177 5.30 6.39 4.15
CA ILE A 177 5.94 5.08 4.23
C ILE A 177 4.82 4.04 4.30
N ILE A 178 4.69 3.22 3.26
CA ILE A 178 3.72 2.12 3.21
C ILE A 178 4.31 0.87 3.88
N THR A 179 5.59 0.62 3.66
CA THR A 179 6.33 -0.48 4.31
C THR A 179 7.73 0.00 4.68
N ASN A 180 8.16 -0.25 5.91
CA ASN A 180 9.50 0.12 6.36
C ASN A 180 10.58 -0.65 5.59
N GLY A 181 11.60 0.10 5.15
CA GLY A 181 12.82 -0.45 4.57
C GLY A 181 13.73 -1.10 5.62
N ARG A 182 14.62 -1.98 5.16
CA ARG A 182 15.62 -2.63 6.02
C ARG A 182 16.44 -1.62 6.82
N ASP A 183 16.92 -0.57 6.17
CA ASP A 183 17.84 0.39 6.79
C ASP A 183 17.13 1.41 7.70
N MET A 184 15.80 1.30 7.85
CA MET A 184 15.01 2.06 8.81
C MET A 184 14.83 1.35 10.16
N LEU A 185 15.20 0.07 10.23
CA LEU A 185 15.03 -0.79 11.39
C LEU A 185 16.39 -1.26 11.94
N PRO A 186 16.53 -1.51 13.26
CA PRO A 186 15.52 -1.26 14.28
C PRO A 186 15.26 0.24 14.47
N TRP A 187 13.99 0.61 14.59
CA TRP A 187 13.59 1.96 14.96
C TRP A 187 13.52 2.06 16.48
N SER A 188 13.91 3.19 17.07
CA SER A 188 13.84 3.40 18.51
C SER A 188 13.47 4.82 18.91
N ALA A 189 12.87 4.95 20.09
CA ALA A 189 12.53 6.23 20.70
C ALA A 189 12.75 6.23 22.22
N PRO A 190 13.21 7.35 22.82
CA PRO A 190 13.43 7.47 24.25
C PRO A 190 12.10 7.74 24.99
N LEU A 191 11.25 6.72 25.10
CA LEU A 191 10.05 6.74 25.93
C LEU A 191 10.10 5.58 26.94
N ASP A 192 10.15 5.94 28.22
CA ASP A 192 10.20 4.97 29.30
C ASP A 192 8.83 4.33 29.53
N LEU A 193 8.78 3.00 29.54
CA LEU A 193 7.59 2.26 29.96
C LEU A 193 7.73 1.81 31.41
N LYS A 194 6.65 1.99 32.20
CA LYS A 194 6.56 1.52 33.59
C LYS A 194 6.81 0.00 33.70
N ASN A 195 6.37 -0.76 32.71
CA ASN A 195 6.55 -2.20 32.64
C ASN A 195 7.11 -2.60 31.27
N PRO A 196 8.07 -3.55 31.21
CA PRO A 196 8.51 -4.14 29.96
C PRO A 196 7.32 -4.70 29.17
N SER A 197 7.18 -4.29 27.93
CA SER A 197 6.02 -4.58 27.09
C SER A 197 6.48 -5.09 25.74
N PHE A 198 5.74 -6.04 25.18
CA PHE A 198 6.04 -6.67 23.90
C PHE A 198 4.76 -6.84 23.08
N CYS A 199 4.86 -6.54 21.78
CA CYS A 199 3.82 -6.83 20.81
C CYS A 199 4.47 -7.45 19.56
N GLU A 200 3.83 -8.49 19.03
CA GLU A 200 4.07 -8.96 17.67
C GLU A 200 2.80 -8.66 16.89
N TYR A 201 2.95 -7.99 15.76
CA TYR A 201 1.83 -7.64 14.88
C TYR A 201 2.31 -7.69 13.44
N SER A 202 1.63 -8.50 12.63
CA SER A 202 2.04 -8.87 11.28
C SER A 202 3.49 -9.37 11.26
N ASP A 203 4.39 -8.73 10.52
CA ASP A 203 5.80 -9.06 10.36
C ASP A 203 6.74 -8.21 11.25
N PHE A 204 6.19 -7.55 12.27
CA PHE A 204 6.93 -6.65 13.17
C PHE A 204 6.80 -7.04 14.64
N GLN A 205 7.87 -6.75 15.37
CA GLN A 205 7.99 -6.90 16.81
C GLN A 205 8.33 -5.56 17.44
N ALA A 206 7.56 -5.16 18.43
CA ALA A 206 7.82 -3.99 19.24
C ALA A 206 8.12 -4.40 20.68
N TYR A 207 9.12 -3.76 21.28
CA TYR A 207 9.48 -3.92 22.68
C TYR A 207 9.73 -2.57 23.31
N GLY A 208 9.32 -2.38 24.56
CA GLY A 208 9.66 -1.19 25.32
C GLY A 208 9.85 -1.48 26.79
N ASP A 209 10.79 -0.79 27.42
CA ASP A 209 11.07 -0.85 28.85
C ASP A 209 11.51 0.53 29.37
N THR A 210 12.24 0.59 30.49
CA THR A 210 12.77 1.85 31.05
C THR A 210 13.93 2.45 30.26
N ASN A 211 14.36 1.82 29.17
CA ASN A 211 15.45 2.31 28.31
C ASN A 211 14.94 2.85 26.96
N GLY A 212 13.63 2.81 26.74
CA GLY A 212 12.98 3.28 25.52
C GLY A 212 12.18 2.20 24.80
N LEU A 213 11.74 2.57 23.59
CA LEU A 213 10.97 1.73 22.68
C LEU A 213 11.84 1.28 21.51
N TYR A 214 11.54 0.10 20.99
CA TYR A 214 12.24 -0.53 19.87
C TYR A 214 11.23 -1.23 18.97
N VAL A 215 11.40 -1.11 17.65
CA VAL A 215 10.63 -1.84 16.65
C VAL A 215 11.59 -2.43 15.64
N ASP A 216 11.44 -3.71 15.35
CA ASP A 216 12.19 -4.41 14.30
C ASP A 216 11.31 -5.53 13.72
N ARG A 217 11.73 -6.16 12.63
CA ARG A 217 11.09 -7.39 12.12
C ARG A 217 11.34 -8.58 13.05
N LYS A 218 12.44 -8.55 13.80
CA LYS A 218 12.78 -9.57 14.78
C LYS A 218 13.67 -9.01 15.89
N LEU A 219 13.22 -9.12 17.12
CA LEU A 219 13.96 -8.71 18.31
C LEU A 219 14.50 -9.92 19.06
N ASP A 220 15.76 -9.85 19.50
CA ASP A 220 16.33 -10.82 20.44
C ASP A 220 16.13 -10.34 21.88
N LEU A 221 15.05 -10.81 22.51
CA LEU A 221 14.69 -10.45 23.88
C LEU A 221 15.27 -11.40 24.93
N GLY A 222 15.88 -12.52 24.54
CA GLY A 222 16.29 -13.58 25.46
C GLY A 222 15.14 -14.05 26.37
N ASN A 223 15.44 -14.24 27.66
CA ASN A 223 14.47 -14.68 28.68
C ASN A 223 13.86 -13.54 29.51
N ARG A 224 13.80 -12.31 28.96
CA ARG A 224 13.26 -11.15 29.69
C ARG A 224 11.75 -11.29 29.89
N PRO A 225 11.22 -11.07 31.11
CA PRO A 225 9.77 -11.02 31.32
C PRO A 225 9.19 -9.75 30.70
N PHE A 226 8.02 -9.86 30.10
CA PHE A 226 7.27 -8.74 29.51
C PHE A 226 5.77 -8.95 29.61
N ILE A 227 5.02 -7.85 29.55
CA ILE A 227 3.58 -7.86 29.30
C ILE A 227 3.37 -8.03 27.80
N ARG A 228 2.58 -9.03 27.40
CA ARG A 228 2.30 -9.30 25.99
C ARG A 228 1.02 -8.58 25.56
N TYR A 229 1.11 -7.87 24.44
CA TYR A 229 -0.01 -7.23 23.75
C TYR A 229 -0.38 -8.05 22.51
N VAL A 230 -1.67 -8.26 22.31
CA VAL A 230 -2.21 -9.11 21.24
C VAL A 230 -3.42 -8.42 20.61
N SER A 231 -3.50 -8.39 19.28
CA SER A 231 -4.61 -7.75 18.57
C SER A 231 -5.95 -8.41 18.91
N ASN A 232 -7.04 -7.63 18.87
CA ASN A 232 -8.42 -8.14 18.91
C ASN A 232 -8.74 -9.06 17.72
N GLU A 233 -8.00 -8.93 16.61
CA GLU A 233 -8.16 -9.74 15.40
C GLU A 233 -7.45 -11.09 15.50
N GLU A 234 -6.47 -11.24 16.41
CA GLU A 234 -5.70 -12.47 16.53
C GLU A 234 -6.52 -13.55 17.26
N THR A 235 -6.82 -14.65 16.56
CA THR A 235 -7.62 -15.76 17.10
C THR A 235 -6.86 -16.64 18.09
N SER A 236 -5.54 -16.49 18.17
CA SER A 236 -4.70 -17.30 19.06
C SER A 236 -5.01 -17.02 20.54
N LEU A 237 -5.10 -18.08 21.34
CA LEU A 237 -5.34 -18.00 22.78
C LEU A 237 -4.04 -17.81 23.54
N VAL A 238 -3.51 -16.58 23.53
CA VAL A 238 -2.38 -16.21 24.37
C VAL A 238 -2.87 -15.93 25.79
N SER A 239 -2.51 -16.78 26.74
CA SER A 239 -2.86 -16.59 28.15
C SER A 239 -2.16 -15.37 28.74
N LYS A 240 -2.87 -14.54 29.52
CA LYS A 240 -2.34 -13.34 30.21
C LYS A 240 -1.77 -12.27 29.27
N ALA A 241 -2.44 -12.01 28.15
CA ALA A 241 -2.14 -10.88 27.26
C ALA A 241 -3.13 -9.72 27.44
N ILE A 242 -2.66 -8.50 27.18
CA ILE A 242 -3.52 -7.32 27.01
C ILE A 242 -4.00 -7.28 25.56
N ARG A 243 -5.31 -7.19 25.37
CA ARG A 243 -5.92 -7.08 24.05
C ARG A 243 -6.03 -5.63 23.61
N PHE A 244 -5.81 -5.36 22.33
CA PHE A 244 -5.91 -4.01 21.78
C PHE A 244 -6.60 -3.98 20.41
N GLU A 245 -7.19 -2.84 20.10
CA GLU A 245 -7.73 -2.53 18.78
C GLU A 245 -6.61 -1.96 17.89
N PRO A 246 -6.27 -2.58 16.75
CA PRO A 246 -5.18 -2.12 15.88
C PRO A 246 -5.26 -0.65 15.48
N ALA A 247 -6.45 -0.18 15.14
CA ALA A 247 -6.69 1.21 14.77
C ALA A 247 -6.33 2.20 15.89
N HIS A 248 -6.62 1.85 17.15
CA HIS A 248 -6.27 2.69 18.30
C HIS A 248 -4.76 2.69 18.54
N ALA A 249 -4.10 1.53 18.38
CA ALA A 249 -2.65 1.43 18.45
C ALA A 249 -1.99 2.27 17.35
N ALA A 250 -2.46 2.21 16.11
CA ALA A 250 -1.97 3.07 15.02
C ALA A 250 -2.04 4.55 15.40
N GLN A 251 -3.21 5.04 15.85
CA GLN A 251 -3.34 6.43 16.32
C GLN A 251 -2.37 6.74 17.48
N ARG A 252 -2.21 5.82 18.43
CA ARG A 252 -1.31 6.04 19.57
C ARG A 252 0.13 6.28 19.12
N SER A 253 0.61 5.54 18.12
CA SER A 253 1.96 5.78 17.58
C SER A 253 2.10 7.18 16.96
N ILE A 254 1.05 7.68 16.28
CA ILE A 254 1.01 9.03 15.71
C ILE A 254 1.03 10.08 16.82
N VAL A 255 0.26 9.86 17.89
CA VAL A 255 0.23 10.73 19.06
C VAL A 255 1.62 10.90 19.66
N LEU A 256 2.38 9.81 19.80
CA LEU A 256 3.74 9.84 20.34
C LEU A 256 4.72 10.57 19.42
N GLU A 257 4.64 10.35 18.11
CA GLU A 257 5.55 10.95 17.14
C GLU A 257 5.36 12.48 17.04
N HIS A 258 4.13 12.95 17.25
CA HIS A 258 3.75 14.36 17.15
C HIS A 258 3.51 15.07 18.49
N ALA A 259 3.75 14.39 19.63
CA ALA A 259 3.51 14.91 20.98
C ALA A 259 2.07 15.46 21.18
N LEU A 260 1.07 14.66 20.81
CA LEU A 260 -0.35 15.01 20.83
C LEU A 260 -1.09 14.49 22.08
N GLU A 261 -0.38 14.21 23.17
CA GLU A 261 -0.97 13.62 24.36
C GLU A 261 -2.13 14.47 24.91
N GLY A 262 -3.24 13.82 25.25
CA GLY A 262 -4.44 14.45 25.78
C GLY A 262 -5.27 15.26 24.76
N GLN A 263 -4.82 15.40 23.51
CA GLN A 263 -5.61 16.07 22.47
C GLN A 263 -6.84 15.24 22.08
N ALA A 264 -7.94 15.92 21.74
CA ALA A 264 -9.11 15.26 21.16
C ALA A 264 -8.85 15.04 19.66
N LEU A 265 -8.99 13.81 19.16
CA LEU A 265 -8.60 13.46 17.79
C LEU A 265 -9.66 12.60 17.11
N CYS A 266 -9.84 12.79 15.81
CA CYS A 266 -10.54 11.83 14.95
C CYS A 266 -9.51 10.87 14.34
N GLY A 267 -9.68 9.57 14.60
CA GLY A 267 -8.86 8.51 14.04
C GLY A 267 -9.50 7.91 12.80
N ILE A 268 -8.77 7.91 11.69
CA ILE A 268 -9.16 7.27 10.44
C ILE A 268 -8.11 6.22 10.11
N HIS A 269 -8.47 4.95 10.31
CA HIS A 269 -7.60 3.82 10.03
C HIS A 269 -8.22 2.97 8.92
N PHE A 270 -7.67 3.07 7.69
CA PHE A 270 -8.13 2.30 6.54
C PHE A 270 -7.03 1.36 6.04
N SER A 271 -7.09 0.10 6.45
CA SER A 271 -6.12 -0.92 6.06
C SER A 271 -6.63 -1.79 4.90
N ARG A 272 -5.69 -2.37 4.16
CA ARG A 272 -5.95 -3.41 3.15
C ARG A 272 -5.93 -4.82 3.74
N GLU A 273 -5.29 -4.98 4.89
CA GLU A 273 -5.01 -6.26 5.55
C GLU A 273 -5.81 -6.41 6.86
N HIS A 274 -6.11 -5.28 7.52
CA HIS A 274 -6.74 -5.25 8.85
C HIS A 274 -8.05 -4.47 8.87
N ARG A 275 -8.91 -4.71 9.87
CA ARG A 275 -10.22 -4.07 9.94
C ARG A 275 -10.08 -2.55 9.95
N SER A 276 -10.82 -1.91 9.05
CA SER A 276 -10.89 -0.46 8.99
C SER A 276 -11.75 0.07 10.14
N HIS A 277 -11.45 1.27 10.61
CA HIS A 277 -12.15 1.86 11.75
C HIS A 277 -12.06 3.39 11.69
N ILE A 278 -13.20 4.06 11.85
CA ILE A 278 -13.24 5.48 12.19
C ILE A 278 -13.72 5.61 13.62
N PHE A 279 -13.00 6.39 14.42
CA PHE A 279 -13.25 6.54 15.84
C PHE A 279 -12.81 7.94 16.30
N CYS A 280 -13.22 8.33 17.49
CA CYS A 280 -12.72 9.53 18.14
C CYS A 280 -12.06 9.20 19.47
N TYR A 281 -11.10 10.03 19.87
CA TYR A 281 -10.46 9.95 21.18
C TYR A 281 -10.56 11.31 21.87
N SER A 282 -10.84 11.30 23.18
CA SER A 282 -10.49 12.41 24.08
C SER A 282 -10.24 11.89 25.48
N GLY A 283 -9.55 12.68 26.31
CA GLY A 283 -9.34 12.32 27.72
C GLY A 283 -10.63 12.13 28.53
N LYS A 284 -11.79 12.61 28.04
CA LYS A 284 -13.09 12.48 28.72
C LYS A 284 -13.81 11.17 28.39
N ILE A 285 -13.77 10.73 27.14
CA ILE A 285 -14.56 9.58 26.66
C ILE A 285 -13.69 8.37 26.27
N GLY A 286 -12.36 8.53 26.26
CA GLY A 286 -11.45 7.53 25.72
C GLY A 286 -11.67 7.34 24.22
N TYR A 287 -11.33 6.15 23.71
CA TYR A 287 -11.60 5.76 22.33
C TYR A 287 -13.07 5.37 22.17
N THR A 288 -13.78 6.04 21.26
CA THR A 288 -15.19 5.80 20.96
C THR A 288 -15.36 5.51 19.46
N PRO A 289 -15.84 4.31 19.08
CA PRO A 289 -16.15 3.98 17.69
C PRO A 289 -17.18 4.91 17.07
N MET A 290 -16.93 5.31 15.82
CA MET A 290 -17.87 6.11 15.02
C MET A 290 -18.38 5.35 13.81
N VAL A 291 -17.49 4.64 13.12
CA VAL A 291 -17.84 3.78 11.98
C VAL A 291 -17.02 2.50 12.04
N LEU A 292 -17.72 1.39 12.19
CA LEU A 292 -17.20 0.05 12.11
C LEU A 292 -17.32 -0.48 10.66
N PHE A 293 -16.30 -1.20 10.22
CA PHE A 293 -16.24 -1.89 8.94
C PHE A 293 -16.19 -3.39 9.26
N ARG A 294 -17.39 -4.01 9.33
CA ARG A 294 -17.60 -5.38 9.86
C ARG A 294 -18.80 -6.05 9.20
N ASP A 295 -18.89 -6.03 7.88
CA ASP A 295 -19.87 -6.81 7.13
C ASP A 295 -19.24 -8.17 6.75
N ASP A 296 -19.40 -9.13 7.66
CA ASP A 296 -18.88 -10.49 7.48
C ASP A 296 -19.80 -11.34 6.58
N ASP A 297 -21.03 -10.88 6.30
CA ASP A 297 -22.03 -11.63 5.53
C ASP A 297 -21.96 -11.34 4.02
N LEU A 298 -21.63 -10.11 3.62
CA LEU A 298 -21.54 -9.71 2.21
C LEU A 298 -20.13 -9.84 1.67
N THR A 299 -19.74 -11.08 1.35
CA THR A 299 -18.39 -11.39 0.84
C THR A 299 -18.33 -11.70 -0.65
N GLN A 300 -19.46 -12.05 -1.28
CA GLN A 300 -19.50 -12.43 -2.70
C GLN A 300 -20.43 -11.53 -3.54
N PRO A 301 -20.14 -11.34 -4.85
CA PRO A 301 -20.96 -10.49 -5.72
C PRO A 301 -22.42 -10.95 -5.83
N LYS A 302 -22.66 -12.26 -5.86
CA LYS A 302 -24.01 -12.83 -5.87
C LYS A 302 -24.80 -12.47 -4.61
N ASP A 303 -24.20 -12.63 -3.43
CA ASP A 303 -24.84 -12.32 -2.15
C ASP A 303 -25.20 -10.83 -2.07
N MET A 304 -24.35 -9.96 -2.64
CA MET A 304 -24.62 -8.52 -2.74
C MET A 304 -25.85 -8.21 -3.63
N ILE A 305 -26.04 -8.92 -4.76
CA ILE A 305 -27.27 -8.77 -5.57
C ILE A 305 -28.50 -9.17 -4.77
N GLU A 306 -28.46 -10.33 -4.11
CA GLU A 306 -29.59 -10.85 -3.33
C GLU A 306 -29.93 -9.93 -2.14
N ALA A 307 -28.90 -9.43 -1.46
CA ALA A 307 -29.04 -8.46 -0.38
C ALA A 307 -29.70 -7.18 -0.87
N ILE A 308 -29.22 -6.57 -1.96
CA ILE A 308 -29.81 -5.35 -2.54
C ILE A 308 -31.27 -5.58 -2.97
N ALA A 309 -31.58 -6.72 -3.59
CA ALA A 309 -32.92 -7.05 -4.07
C ALA A 309 -33.94 -7.16 -2.93
N THR A 310 -33.49 -7.59 -1.74
CA THR A 310 -34.34 -7.83 -0.56
C THR A 310 -34.39 -6.65 0.41
N MET A 311 -33.57 -5.60 0.21
CA MET A 311 -33.57 -4.40 1.07
C MET A 311 -34.92 -3.68 1.10
N ASP A 312 -35.44 -3.34 -0.07
CA ASP A 312 -36.66 -2.53 -0.24
C ASP A 312 -37.20 -2.64 -1.69
N GLU A 313 -38.40 -2.11 -1.95
CA GLU A 313 -39.00 -2.08 -3.30
C GLU A 313 -38.10 -1.39 -4.35
N GLY A 314 -37.34 -0.38 -3.92
CA GLY A 314 -36.39 0.33 -4.77
C GLY A 314 -35.21 -0.54 -5.17
N GLY A 315 -34.66 -1.32 -4.24
CA GLY A 315 -33.59 -2.30 -4.46
C GLY A 315 -34.02 -3.41 -5.41
N MET A 316 -35.19 -4.01 -5.18
CA MET A 316 -35.78 -5.02 -6.07
C MET A 316 -35.93 -4.47 -7.50
N ARG A 317 -36.49 -3.27 -7.66
CA ARG A 317 -36.66 -2.63 -8.97
C ARG A 317 -35.33 -2.29 -9.62
N LEU A 318 -34.33 -1.84 -8.85
CA LEU A 318 -33.00 -1.53 -9.36
C LEU A 318 -32.33 -2.77 -9.95
N VAL A 319 -32.35 -3.88 -9.21
CA VAL A 319 -31.77 -5.16 -9.66
C VAL A 319 -32.48 -5.66 -10.93
N GLN A 320 -33.82 -5.60 -10.98
CA GLN A 320 -34.57 -5.99 -12.17
C GLN A 320 -34.24 -5.12 -13.38
N ASN A 321 -34.15 -3.80 -13.19
CA ASN A 321 -33.77 -2.87 -14.26
C ASN A 321 -32.34 -3.13 -14.74
N PHE A 322 -31.41 -3.38 -13.82
CA PHE A 322 -30.02 -3.71 -14.13
C PHE A 322 -29.92 -4.99 -14.95
N LYS A 323 -30.62 -6.05 -14.54
CA LYS A 323 -30.71 -7.32 -15.29
C LYS A 323 -31.27 -7.13 -16.70
N ASN A 324 -32.29 -6.30 -16.85
CA ASN A 324 -32.91 -6.03 -18.15
C ASN A 324 -31.99 -5.22 -19.08
N ALA A 325 -31.23 -4.27 -18.53
CA ALA A 325 -30.33 -3.41 -19.30
C ALA A 325 -28.99 -4.07 -19.62
N PHE A 326 -28.46 -4.89 -18.71
CA PHE A 326 -27.15 -5.54 -18.82
C PHE A 326 -27.24 -7.05 -18.52
N PRO A 327 -27.97 -7.83 -19.33
CA PRO A 327 -28.20 -9.26 -19.06
C PRO A 327 -26.90 -10.07 -18.96
N ASP A 328 -25.94 -9.84 -19.86
CA ASP A 328 -24.67 -10.58 -19.88
C ASP A 328 -23.81 -10.25 -18.64
N LEU A 329 -23.76 -8.98 -18.23
CA LEU A 329 -23.04 -8.57 -17.02
C LEU A 329 -23.71 -9.12 -15.77
N TYR A 330 -25.05 -9.08 -15.72
CA TYR A 330 -25.81 -9.65 -14.61
C TYR A 330 -25.53 -11.15 -14.45
N GLU A 331 -25.53 -11.92 -15.56
CA GLU A 331 -25.18 -13.34 -15.54
C GLU A 331 -23.75 -13.56 -15.05
N LYS A 332 -22.78 -12.75 -15.49
CA LYS A 332 -21.41 -12.79 -14.99
C LYS A 332 -21.33 -12.54 -13.48
N ILE A 333 -22.07 -11.55 -12.95
CA ILE A 333 -22.10 -11.28 -11.51
C ILE A 333 -22.69 -12.46 -10.74
N GLU A 334 -23.76 -13.10 -11.24
CA GLU A 334 -24.37 -14.27 -10.59
C GLU A 334 -23.44 -15.49 -10.55
N GLN A 335 -22.55 -15.63 -11.54
CA GLN A 335 -21.59 -16.72 -11.65
C GLN A 335 -20.23 -16.40 -11.01
N GLN A 336 -19.97 -15.14 -10.71
CA GLN A 336 -18.70 -14.67 -10.15
C GLN A 336 -18.53 -15.17 -8.71
N GLU A 337 -17.35 -15.73 -8.44
CA GLU A 337 -16.95 -16.18 -7.11
C GLU A 337 -15.50 -15.80 -6.85
N PHE A 338 -15.24 -15.05 -5.78
CA PHE A 338 -13.89 -14.79 -5.32
C PHE A 338 -13.38 -15.98 -4.52
N LYS A 339 -12.24 -16.55 -4.93
CA LYS A 339 -11.59 -17.72 -4.33
C LYS A 339 -10.23 -17.39 -3.73
N ILE A 340 -9.60 -16.34 -4.23
CA ILE A 340 -8.27 -15.88 -3.83
C ILE A 340 -8.44 -14.54 -3.11
N HIS A 341 -7.72 -14.36 -1.99
CA HIS A 341 -7.81 -13.19 -1.11
C HIS A 341 -9.25 -12.93 -0.61
N THR A 342 -9.87 -13.93 0.02
CA THR A 342 -11.25 -13.81 0.56
C THR A 342 -11.30 -13.20 1.96
N ASP A 343 -10.17 -13.16 2.66
CA ASP A 343 -9.94 -12.58 3.99
C ASP A 343 -9.46 -11.13 3.95
N ILE A 344 -9.95 -10.36 2.97
CA ILE A 344 -9.64 -8.93 2.79
C ILE A 344 -10.60 -8.03 3.59
N THR A 345 -10.23 -6.75 3.72
CA THR A 345 -10.98 -5.75 4.49
C THR A 345 -12.25 -5.29 3.77
N ASP A 346 -13.24 -4.78 4.49
CA ASP A 346 -14.56 -4.40 3.94
C ASP A 346 -14.49 -3.36 2.84
N LEU A 347 -13.61 -2.36 2.97
CA LEU A 347 -13.40 -1.37 1.91
C LEU A 347 -12.77 -2.02 0.67
N THR A 348 -11.84 -2.95 0.86
CA THR A 348 -11.26 -3.73 -0.24
C THR A 348 -12.35 -4.59 -0.89
N LYS A 349 -13.16 -5.32 -0.11
CA LYS A 349 -14.31 -6.12 -0.59
C LYS A 349 -15.28 -5.25 -1.39
N LEU A 350 -15.65 -4.08 -0.85
CA LEU A 350 -16.55 -3.15 -1.50
C LEU A 350 -16.01 -2.72 -2.86
N TRP A 351 -14.73 -2.36 -2.95
CA TRP A 351 -14.11 -1.96 -4.21
C TRP A 351 -13.93 -3.13 -5.18
N SER A 352 -13.67 -4.34 -4.67
CA SER A 352 -13.66 -5.57 -5.46
C SER A 352 -15.02 -5.87 -6.07
N MET A 353 -16.10 -5.73 -5.29
CA MET A 353 -17.47 -5.87 -5.77
C MET A 353 -17.82 -4.77 -6.77
N ALA A 354 -17.44 -3.52 -6.48
CA ALA A 354 -17.68 -2.40 -7.38
C ALA A 354 -17.11 -2.68 -8.78
N ALA A 355 -15.85 -3.13 -8.87
CA ALA A 355 -15.22 -3.48 -10.15
C ALA A 355 -16.00 -4.56 -10.93
N VAL A 356 -16.51 -5.59 -10.25
CA VAL A 356 -17.35 -6.63 -10.86
C VAL A 356 -18.68 -6.04 -11.34
N PHE A 357 -19.39 -5.29 -10.49
CA PHE A 357 -20.69 -4.71 -10.82
C PHE A 357 -20.63 -3.66 -11.93
N ILE A 358 -19.48 -3.02 -12.12
CA ILE A 358 -19.26 -2.12 -13.26
C ILE A 358 -18.56 -2.80 -14.45
N GLY A 359 -18.33 -4.12 -14.42
CA GLY A 359 -17.84 -4.89 -15.57
C GLY A 359 -16.35 -4.72 -15.88
N LEU A 360 -15.53 -4.34 -14.90
CA LEU A 360 -14.08 -4.23 -15.02
C LEU A 360 -13.32 -5.52 -14.73
N TYR A 361 -13.97 -6.51 -14.12
CA TYR A 361 -13.29 -7.72 -13.63
C TYR A 361 -14.17 -8.97 -13.71
N GLU A 362 -13.57 -10.09 -14.12
CA GLU A 362 -14.21 -11.40 -14.33
C GLU A 362 -13.34 -12.58 -13.80
N GLY A 363 -12.33 -12.30 -12.98
CA GLY A 363 -11.44 -13.30 -12.39
C GLY A 363 -11.82 -13.69 -10.95
N ASP A 364 -11.07 -14.57 -10.29
CA ASP A 364 -11.39 -15.09 -8.95
C ASP A 364 -10.59 -14.46 -7.79
N ASP A 365 -9.77 -13.44 -8.08
CA ASP A 365 -8.92 -12.75 -7.12
C ASP A 365 -9.53 -11.40 -6.70
N ALA A 366 -10.06 -11.35 -5.48
CA ALA A 366 -10.74 -10.17 -4.97
C ALA A 366 -9.79 -8.98 -4.87
N LEU A 367 -8.54 -9.19 -4.44
CA LEU A 367 -7.56 -8.11 -4.34
C LEU A 367 -7.30 -7.53 -5.73
N ARG A 368 -7.04 -8.38 -6.74
CA ARG A 368 -6.84 -7.93 -8.12
C ARG A 368 -8.07 -7.18 -8.68
N SER A 369 -9.28 -7.58 -8.30
CA SER A 369 -10.52 -6.86 -8.63
C SER A 369 -10.52 -5.42 -8.08
N CYS A 370 -10.18 -5.27 -6.79
CA CYS A 370 -10.05 -3.95 -6.16
C CYS A 370 -8.97 -3.11 -6.86
N GLU A 371 -7.80 -3.68 -7.13
CA GLU A 371 -6.72 -2.99 -7.83
C GLU A 371 -7.13 -2.55 -9.26
N MET A 372 -8.00 -3.31 -9.94
CA MET A 372 -8.54 -2.91 -11.24
C MET A 372 -9.41 -1.66 -11.15
N LEU A 373 -10.25 -1.53 -10.11
CA LEU A 373 -11.01 -0.29 -9.85
C LEU A 373 -10.06 0.90 -9.67
N GLU A 374 -9.06 0.75 -8.80
CA GLU A 374 -8.08 1.80 -8.50
C GLU A 374 -7.27 2.19 -9.75
N ALA A 375 -6.81 1.20 -10.51
CA ALA A 375 -6.04 1.39 -11.73
C ALA A 375 -6.88 1.99 -12.86
N THR A 376 -8.20 1.84 -12.82
CA THR A 376 -9.12 2.49 -13.77
C THR A 376 -9.38 3.93 -13.33
N ALA A 377 -9.63 4.16 -12.05
CA ALA A 377 -9.82 5.50 -11.49
C ALA A 377 -8.60 6.42 -11.73
N ILE A 378 -7.38 5.88 -11.68
CA ILE A 378 -6.15 6.66 -11.88
C ILE A 378 -5.96 7.19 -13.30
N GLU A 379 -6.65 6.61 -14.28
CA GLU A 379 -6.67 7.05 -15.67
C GLU A 379 -7.71 8.14 -15.94
N PHE A 380 -8.62 8.40 -14.98
CA PHE A 380 -9.61 9.45 -15.10
C PHE A 380 -8.96 10.83 -14.97
N GLY A 381 -9.08 11.65 -16.02
CA GLY A 381 -8.53 13.02 -16.07
C GLY A 381 -9.47 14.12 -15.57
N GLY A 382 -10.67 13.76 -15.09
CA GLY A 382 -11.66 14.73 -14.61
C GLY A 382 -11.43 15.17 -13.16
N LYS A 383 -12.27 16.08 -12.67
CA LYS A 383 -12.11 16.73 -11.35
C LYS A 383 -13.10 16.30 -10.29
N SER A 384 -14.14 15.55 -10.63
CA SER A 384 -15.20 15.13 -9.71
C SER A 384 -15.83 13.83 -10.22
N GLY A 385 -16.10 12.91 -9.30
CA GLY A 385 -16.85 11.69 -9.57
C GLY A 385 -18.33 11.82 -9.21
N PRO A 386 -19.17 10.85 -9.62
CA PRO A 386 -20.53 10.73 -9.12
C PRO A 386 -20.52 10.42 -7.62
N ARG A 387 -21.56 10.87 -6.91
CA ARG A 387 -21.67 10.65 -5.47
C ARG A 387 -22.07 9.22 -5.17
N ILE A 388 -21.11 8.41 -4.72
CA ILE A 388 -21.34 7.06 -4.19
C ILE A 388 -21.76 7.17 -2.72
N ASP A 389 -22.85 6.50 -2.36
CA ASP A 389 -23.40 6.56 -1.02
C ASP A 389 -22.65 5.66 -0.02
N TYR A 390 -21.62 6.20 0.62
CA TYR A 390 -21.06 5.67 1.86
C TYR A 390 -21.93 6.12 3.04
N LYS A 391 -22.77 5.23 3.56
CA LYS A 391 -23.76 5.54 4.60
C LYS A 391 -23.58 4.66 5.82
N VAL A 392 -23.75 5.28 6.99
CA VAL A 392 -23.65 4.61 8.27
C VAL A 392 -25.05 4.19 8.73
N ILE A 393 -25.19 2.95 9.17
CA ILE A 393 -26.40 2.39 9.75
C ILE A 393 -26.16 2.03 11.22
N SER A 394 -27.22 2.11 12.03
CA SER A 394 -27.17 1.64 13.41
C SER A 394 -27.54 0.16 13.47
N THR A 395 -26.68 -0.63 14.09
CA THR A 395 -26.87 -2.06 14.37
C THR A 395 -26.72 -2.32 15.86
N GLU A 396 -26.98 -3.56 16.31
CA GLU A 396 -26.77 -3.95 17.71
C GLU A 396 -25.30 -3.83 18.14
N GLU A 397 -24.36 -3.91 17.20
CA GLU A 397 -22.92 -3.82 17.45
C GLU A 397 -22.36 -2.39 17.35
N GLY A 398 -23.19 -1.40 17.01
CA GLY A 398 -22.83 0.00 16.91
C GLY A 398 -23.15 0.60 15.54
N TYR A 399 -22.35 1.57 15.12
CA TYR A 399 -22.52 2.26 13.85
C TYR A 399 -21.63 1.62 12.79
N GLN A 400 -22.22 1.09 11.72
CA GLN A 400 -21.52 0.31 10.68
C GLN A 400 -21.73 0.92 9.30
N LEU A 401 -20.74 0.79 8.40
CA LEU A 401 -20.90 1.16 7.00
C LEU A 401 -21.81 0.16 6.27
N ASP A 402 -22.85 0.64 5.56
CA ASP A 402 -23.70 -0.20 4.70
C ASP A 402 -23.11 -0.29 3.28
N LEU A 403 -22.45 -1.40 2.98
CA LEU A 403 -21.80 -1.64 1.68
C LEU A 403 -22.80 -1.68 0.52
N ARG A 404 -24.06 -2.06 0.78
CA ARG A 404 -25.09 -2.22 -0.26
C ARG A 404 -25.43 -0.89 -0.91
N LEU A 405 -25.44 0.20 -0.16
CA LEU A 405 -25.79 1.54 -0.67
C LEU A 405 -24.76 2.07 -1.66
N ALA A 406 -23.48 1.78 -1.43
CA ALA A 406 -22.40 2.11 -2.38
C ALA A 406 -22.54 1.31 -3.69
N ILE A 407 -22.83 0.00 -3.63
CA ILE A 407 -23.06 -0.81 -4.83
C ILE A 407 -24.36 -0.41 -5.56
N ARG A 408 -25.45 -0.10 -4.83
CA ARG A 408 -26.69 0.46 -5.42
C ARG A 408 -26.42 1.74 -6.20
N SER A 409 -25.56 2.61 -5.68
CA SER A 409 -25.13 3.84 -6.36
C SER A 409 -24.45 3.49 -7.68
N ALA A 410 -23.48 2.57 -7.67
CA ALA A 410 -22.78 2.13 -8.87
C ALA A 410 -23.71 1.54 -9.94
N MET A 411 -24.62 0.64 -9.55
CA MET A 411 -25.63 0.07 -10.46
C MET A 411 -26.50 1.16 -11.10
N SER A 412 -26.96 2.11 -10.28
CA SER A 412 -27.82 3.21 -10.74
C SER A 412 -27.10 4.12 -11.73
N PHE A 413 -25.85 4.49 -11.45
CA PHE A 413 -25.06 5.32 -12.35
C PHE A 413 -24.65 4.58 -13.63
N LYS A 414 -24.37 3.27 -13.57
CA LYS A 414 -24.12 2.48 -14.76
C LYS A 414 -25.37 2.38 -15.65
N LEU A 415 -26.55 2.19 -15.06
CA LEU A 415 -27.84 2.29 -15.78
C LEU A 415 -28.05 3.66 -16.43
N ALA A 416 -27.56 4.73 -15.81
CA ALA A 416 -27.59 6.07 -16.36
C ALA A 416 -26.55 6.33 -17.48
N GLY A 417 -25.70 5.34 -17.78
CA GLY A 417 -24.72 5.40 -18.87
C GLY A 417 -23.41 6.11 -18.53
N LEU A 418 -23.07 6.23 -17.24
CA LEU A 418 -21.74 6.73 -16.84
C LEU A 418 -20.66 5.72 -17.24
N ASP A 419 -19.51 6.23 -17.68
CA ASP A 419 -18.37 5.40 -18.06
C ASP A 419 -17.62 4.84 -16.84
N ASP A 420 -16.91 3.73 -17.05
CA ASP A 420 -16.29 2.98 -15.96
C ASP A 420 -15.12 3.73 -15.29
N TYR A 421 -14.47 4.67 -16.00
CA TYR A 421 -13.42 5.53 -15.43
C TYR A 421 -14.00 6.53 -14.43
N LEU A 422 -15.05 7.24 -14.85
CA LEU A 422 -15.78 8.17 -14.00
C LEU A 422 -16.40 7.47 -12.78
N LEU A 423 -17.00 6.29 -12.98
CA LEU A 423 -17.57 5.48 -11.89
C LEU A 423 -16.49 5.04 -10.88
N SER A 424 -15.38 4.48 -11.38
CA SER A 424 -14.26 4.04 -10.52
C SER A 424 -13.72 5.21 -9.70
N PHE A 425 -13.56 6.38 -10.33
CA PHE A 425 -13.15 7.58 -9.63
C PHE A 425 -14.18 8.03 -8.57
N GLY A 426 -15.48 7.90 -8.85
CA GLY A 426 -16.56 8.22 -7.90
C GLY A 426 -16.47 7.45 -6.57
N PHE A 427 -16.05 6.20 -6.58
CA PHE A 427 -15.82 5.43 -5.35
C PHE A 427 -14.73 6.03 -4.47
N ILE A 428 -13.62 6.44 -5.07
CA ILE A 428 -12.49 7.06 -4.35
C ILE A 428 -12.87 8.46 -3.88
N ASP A 429 -13.46 9.26 -4.76
CA ASP A 429 -13.83 10.65 -4.50
C ASP A 429 -14.84 10.75 -3.35
N SER A 430 -15.88 9.91 -3.40
CA SER A 430 -16.93 9.91 -2.38
C SER A 430 -16.46 9.32 -1.05
N LEU A 431 -15.43 8.46 -1.04
CA LEU A 431 -14.83 7.98 0.21
C LEU A 431 -14.05 9.11 0.92
N ALA A 432 -13.35 9.97 0.17
CA ALA A 432 -12.68 11.13 0.73
C ALA A 432 -13.68 12.15 1.31
N ASP A 433 -14.80 12.38 0.62
CA ASP A 433 -15.87 13.21 1.17
C ASP A 433 -16.52 12.59 2.42
N PHE A 434 -16.67 11.26 2.44
CA PHE A 434 -17.16 10.53 3.61
C PHE A 434 -16.22 10.68 4.80
N ILE A 435 -14.90 10.56 4.59
CA ILE A 435 -13.87 10.84 5.60
C ILE A 435 -14.05 12.25 6.18
N ALA A 436 -14.18 13.27 5.33
CA ALA A 436 -14.35 14.64 5.79
C ALA A 436 -15.62 14.83 6.62
N GLN A 437 -16.74 14.24 6.18
CA GLN A 437 -17.98 14.24 6.95
C GLN A 437 -17.79 13.61 8.34
N GLN A 438 -17.07 12.48 8.44
CA GLN A 438 -16.84 11.84 9.74
C GLN A 438 -15.93 12.67 10.66
N ALA A 439 -14.97 13.43 10.11
CA ALA A 439 -14.18 14.38 10.88
C ALA A 439 -15.04 15.55 11.40
N GLU A 440 -15.93 16.10 10.57
CA GLU A 440 -16.90 17.13 10.97
C GLU A 440 -17.85 16.65 12.07
N ASP A 441 -18.38 15.43 11.92
CA ASP A 441 -19.24 14.79 12.93
C ASP A 441 -18.46 14.58 14.24
N SER A 442 -17.17 14.21 14.16
CA SER A 442 -16.30 14.08 15.34
C SER A 442 -16.12 15.42 16.04
N ASP A 443 -15.85 16.47 15.28
CA ASP A 443 -15.65 17.83 15.79
C ASP A 443 -16.89 18.38 16.47
N ALA A 444 -18.05 18.21 15.83
CA ALA A 444 -19.33 18.62 16.40
C ALA A 444 -19.65 17.92 17.73
N ASN A 445 -19.20 16.67 17.88
CA ASN A 445 -19.46 15.87 19.08
C ASN A 445 -18.47 16.12 20.22
N ILE A 446 -17.17 16.25 19.93
CA ILE A 446 -16.13 16.29 20.97
C ILE A 446 -15.14 17.46 20.87
N GLY A 447 -15.20 18.27 19.80
CA GLY A 447 -14.26 19.35 19.52
C GLY A 447 -12.85 18.84 19.27
N ILE A 448 -12.57 18.35 18.06
CA ILE A 448 -11.30 17.72 17.74
C ILE A 448 -10.21 18.76 17.46
N ASN A 449 -8.97 18.43 17.82
CA ASN A 449 -7.78 19.22 17.54
C ASN A 449 -7.12 18.85 16.20
N GLY A 450 -7.50 17.70 15.62
CA GLY A 450 -7.05 17.27 14.31
C GLY A 450 -7.47 15.84 13.98
N VAL A 451 -7.02 15.39 12.81
CA VAL A 451 -7.33 14.06 12.26
C VAL A 451 -6.04 13.25 12.13
N THR A 452 -6.05 12.01 12.59
CA THR A 452 -4.93 11.07 12.39
C THR A 452 -5.27 10.09 11.27
N LEU A 453 -4.41 9.99 10.26
CA LEU A 453 -4.54 9.04 9.14
C LEU A 453 -3.58 7.87 9.32
N SER A 454 -4.11 6.65 9.25
CA SER A 454 -3.35 5.40 9.27
C SER A 454 -3.97 4.33 8.36
N GLY A 455 -3.22 3.25 8.10
CA GLY A 455 -3.65 2.12 7.29
C GLY A 455 -3.19 2.17 5.83
N GLY A 456 -2.88 0.99 5.27
CA GLY A 456 -2.27 0.84 3.94
C GLY A 456 -3.14 1.21 2.74
N LEU A 457 -4.46 1.47 2.91
CA LEU A 457 -5.33 1.88 1.79
C LEU A 457 -4.93 3.25 1.23
N PHE A 458 -4.33 4.11 2.06
CA PHE A 458 -3.79 5.42 1.66
C PHE A 458 -2.56 5.34 0.74
N GLU A 459 -2.06 4.14 0.42
CA GLU A 459 -1.18 3.96 -0.74
C GLU A 459 -1.85 4.40 -2.05
N ASN A 460 -3.18 4.33 -2.13
CA ASN A 460 -3.92 4.89 -3.26
C ASN A 460 -3.74 6.41 -3.29
N ARG A 461 -2.86 6.90 -4.16
CA ARG A 461 -2.54 8.34 -4.25
C ARG A 461 -3.74 9.23 -4.54
N GLN A 462 -4.77 8.75 -5.24
CA GLN A 462 -5.98 9.52 -5.47
C GLN A 462 -6.78 9.67 -4.17
N LEU A 463 -6.97 8.58 -3.41
CA LEU A 463 -7.61 8.63 -2.11
C LEU A 463 -6.85 9.55 -1.16
N LEU A 464 -5.52 9.42 -1.11
CA LEU A 464 -4.66 10.26 -0.29
C LEU A 464 -4.82 11.74 -0.64
N MET A 465 -4.63 12.10 -1.90
CA MET A 465 -4.78 13.48 -2.40
C MET A 465 -6.15 14.06 -2.06
N ARG A 466 -7.23 13.29 -2.28
CA ARG A 466 -8.60 13.75 -2.05
C ARG A 466 -8.90 13.92 -0.56
N THR A 467 -8.43 12.99 0.26
CA THR A 467 -8.54 13.06 1.72
C THR A 467 -7.85 14.30 2.26
N TYR A 468 -6.62 14.59 1.83
CA TYR A 468 -5.91 15.80 2.23
C TYR A 468 -6.65 17.07 1.79
N ASN A 469 -7.09 17.14 0.53
CA ASN A 469 -7.85 18.29 0.05
C ASN A 469 -9.16 18.51 0.82
N ALA A 470 -9.84 17.44 1.22
CA ALA A 470 -11.11 17.54 1.94
C ALA A 470 -10.92 17.91 3.42
N LEU A 471 -9.86 17.42 4.07
CA LEU A 471 -9.61 17.64 5.51
C LEU A 471 -8.81 18.90 5.82
N SER A 472 -7.75 19.20 5.05
CA SER A 472 -6.76 20.23 5.38
C SER A 472 -7.30 21.65 5.44
N VAL A 473 -8.49 21.89 4.88
CA VAL A 473 -9.20 23.16 4.95
C VAL A 473 -9.62 23.47 6.40
N ASN A 474 -10.00 22.44 7.16
CA ASN A 474 -10.61 22.59 8.49
C ASN A 474 -9.74 22.01 9.61
N TYR A 475 -8.91 21.00 9.32
CA TYR A 475 -8.21 20.22 10.35
C TYR A 475 -6.73 20.01 10.02
N PRO A 476 -5.83 20.12 11.01
CA PRO A 476 -4.51 19.52 10.92
C PRO A 476 -4.61 18.01 10.71
N ILE A 477 -3.71 17.47 9.87
CA ILE A 477 -3.66 16.05 9.53
C ILE A 477 -2.33 15.50 10.07
N TYR A 478 -2.41 14.43 10.85
CA TYR A 478 -1.24 13.77 11.45
C TYR A 478 -1.13 12.32 10.98
N ARG A 479 0.10 11.85 10.84
CA ARG A 479 0.45 10.48 10.39
C ARG A 479 1.86 10.14 10.85
N ASN A 480 2.25 8.88 10.79
CA ASN A 480 3.64 8.53 11.01
C ASN A 480 4.52 9.06 9.85
N GLU A 481 5.70 9.55 10.19
CA GLU A 481 6.72 10.01 9.23
C GLU A 481 7.95 9.07 9.23
N ARG A 482 8.20 8.40 10.36
CA ARG A 482 9.36 7.53 10.55
C ARG A 482 9.04 6.03 10.51
N LEU A 483 7.77 5.67 10.69
CA LEU A 483 7.28 4.30 10.62
C LEU A 483 6.27 4.15 9.49
N SER A 484 6.05 2.92 9.04
CA SER A 484 5.00 2.65 8.06
C SER A 484 3.63 3.05 8.61
N ILE A 485 2.76 3.55 7.73
CA ILE A 485 1.41 4.00 8.06
C ILE A 485 0.50 2.85 8.56
N ASP A 486 0.94 1.61 8.40
CA ASP A 486 0.30 0.38 8.86
C ASP A 486 1.35 -0.59 9.44
N ASN A 487 0.90 -1.65 10.12
CA ASN A 487 1.72 -2.75 10.67
C ASN A 487 2.76 -2.33 11.74
N ALA A 488 3.90 -1.75 11.35
CA ALA A 488 4.98 -1.40 12.29
C ALA A 488 4.55 -0.33 13.31
N ASN A 489 3.76 0.66 12.86
CA ASN A 489 3.20 1.68 13.75
C ASN A 489 2.15 1.11 14.72
N VAL A 490 1.38 0.11 14.29
CA VAL A 490 0.44 -0.62 15.15
C VAL A 490 1.20 -1.37 16.24
N ALA A 491 2.25 -2.12 15.89
CA ALA A 491 3.07 -2.85 16.87
C ALA A 491 3.65 -1.90 17.95
N LEU A 492 4.22 -0.77 17.53
CA LEU A 492 4.74 0.25 18.44
C LEU A 492 3.63 0.84 19.31
N GLY A 493 2.53 1.27 18.68
CA GLY A 493 1.42 1.90 19.36
C GLY A 493 0.82 0.99 20.44
N ALA A 494 0.71 -0.31 20.16
CA ALA A 494 0.14 -1.29 21.06
C ALA A 494 0.84 -1.32 22.43
N ILE A 495 2.17 -1.36 22.45
CA ILE A 495 2.95 -1.42 23.71
C ILE A 495 2.92 -0.11 24.51
N THR A 496 2.35 0.95 23.93
CA THR A 496 2.22 2.28 24.55
C THR A 496 0.77 2.65 24.87
N LEU A 497 -0.19 1.76 24.60
CA LEU A 497 -1.56 1.93 25.04
C LEU A 497 -1.64 1.82 26.57
N GLY A 498 -2.18 2.86 27.21
CA GLY A 498 -2.31 2.90 28.67
C GLY A 498 -0.99 3.16 29.43
N SER A 499 0.04 3.67 28.75
CA SER A 499 1.32 4.04 29.39
C SER A 499 1.28 5.36 30.19
N GLU A 500 0.16 6.09 30.15
CA GLU A 500 -0.08 7.32 30.92
C GLU A 500 -0.20 7.05 32.44
#